data_AF-A0A7C3LM82-F1
#
_entry.id   AF-A0A7C3LM82-F1
#
_cell.length_a   1.000
_cell.length_b   1.000
_cell.length_c   1.000
_cell.angle_alpha   90.00
_cell.angle_beta   90.00
_cell.angle_gamma   90.00
#
_symmetry.space_group_name_H-M   'P 1'
#
loop_
_entity.id
_entity.type
_entity.pdbx_description
1 polymer ?
#
loop_
_entity_poly.entity_id
_entity_poly.type
_entity_poly.pdbx_seq_one_letter_code
_entity_poly.pdbx_strand_id
1 'polypeptide(L)'
;MKNNKAASTDSRQAVTSVTAGLVVGLIVTVFSISLASLIFSGELAPHLSRGIGLFMFGGLAMSLVGMFLGSLPGTGIGPQDGSAALIAVAAGG
;
A
#
# COMPACT_ATOMS: atom_id res chain seq x y z
N MET A 1 30.51 -7.85 -21.90
CA MET A 1 30.57 -6.44 -21.43
C MET A 1 29.68 -6.31 -20.20
N LYS A 2 30.30 -6.25 -19.02
CA LYS A 2 29.61 -6.07 -17.72
C LYS A 2 29.33 -4.57 -17.55
N ASN A 3 28.07 -4.17 -17.70
CA ASN A 3 27.68 -2.77 -17.51
C ASN A 3 27.58 -2.48 -16.01
N ASN A 4 28.68 -1.96 -15.47
CA ASN A 4 28.81 -1.46 -14.11
C ASN A 4 27.99 -0.16 -13.98
N LYS A 5 26.69 -0.28 -13.66
CA LYS A 5 25.82 0.82 -13.19
C LYS A 5 25.75 0.89 -11.66
N ALA A 6 26.67 0.24 -10.96
CA ALA A 6 26.83 0.39 -9.53
C ALA A 6 27.79 1.57 -9.27
N ALA A 7 27.42 2.47 -8.34
CA ALA A 7 28.24 3.56 -7.81
C ALA A 7 28.12 4.97 -8.42
N SER A 8 26.93 5.38 -8.85
CA SER A 8 26.52 6.77 -8.65
C SER A 8 25.13 6.80 -8.03
N THR A 9 25.05 6.50 -6.73
CA THR A 9 23.89 6.92 -5.93
C THR A 9 23.92 8.45 -5.93
N ASP A 10 23.34 9.05 -6.96
CA ASP A 10 23.17 10.49 -7.04
C ASP A 10 22.30 10.88 -5.84
N SER A 11 22.88 11.61 -4.88
CA SER A 11 22.20 12.00 -3.64
C SER A 11 20.85 12.65 -3.93
N ARG A 12 20.70 13.30 -5.10
CA ARG A 12 19.43 13.84 -5.58
C ARG A 12 18.38 12.74 -5.82
N GLN A 13 18.77 11.64 -6.46
CA GLN A 13 17.87 10.52 -6.73
C GLN A 13 17.39 9.86 -5.43
N ALA A 14 18.27 9.71 -4.43
CA ALA A 14 17.89 9.20 -3.12
C ALA A 14 16.84 10.10 -2.45
N VAL A 15 17.09 11.41 -2.40
CA VAL A 15 16.14 12.40 -1.84
C VAL A 15 14.80 12.37 -2.58
N THR A 16 14.81 12.32 -3.92
CA THR A 16 13.59 12.22 -4.72
C THR A 16 12.84 10.93 -4.45
N SER A 17 13.54 9.80 -4.35
CA SER A 17 12.91 8.48 -4.10
C SER A 17 12.26 8.39 -2.72
N VAL A 18 12.92 8.92 -1.68
CA VAL A 18 12.37 8.95 -0.32
C VAL A 18 11.16 9.88 -0.26
N THR A 19 11.24 11.05 -0.90
CA THR A 19 10.12 11.99 -0.97
C THR A 19 8.92 11.37 -1.69
N ALA A 20 9.16 10.71 -2.83
CA ALA A 20 8.11 10.02 -3.58
C ALA A 20 7.48 8.90 -2.73
N GLY A 21 8.29 8.09 -2.05
CA GLY A 21 7.82 7.04 -1.15
C GLY A 21 6.98 7.58 0.01
N LEU A 22 7.36 8.71 0.60
CA LEU A 22 6.59 9.37 1.66
C LEU A 22 5.23 9.88 1.16
N VAL A 23 5.20 10.54 0.01
CA VAL A 23 3.95 11.03 -0.59
C VAL A 23 3.02 9.85 -0.92
N VAL A 24 3.56 8.82 -1.57
CA VAL A 24 2.80 7.60 -1.89
C VAL A 24 2.31 6.90 -0.62
N GLY A 25 3.14 6.80 0.42
CA GLY A 25 2.76 6.20 1.70
C GLY A 25 1.60 6.95 2.38
N LEU A 26 1.60 8.28 2.33
CA LEU A 26 0.50 9.09 2.85
C LEU A 26 -0.79 8.83 2.06
N ILE A 27 -0.71 8.81 0.73
CA ILE A 27 -1.86 8.52 -0.15
C ILE A 27 -2.42 7.14 0.15
N VAL A 28 -1.56 6.11 0.24
CA VAL A 28 -1.96 4.73 0.57
C VAL A 28 -2.59 4.64 1.95
N THR A 29 -2.13 5.45 2.92
CA THR A 29 -2.71 5.50 4.27
C THR A 29 -4.15 5.98 4.23
N VAL A 30 -4.41 7.14 3.62
CA VAL A 30 -5.77 7.67 3.48
C VAL A 30 -6.64 6.69 2.70
N PHE A 31 -6.12 6.14 1.61
CA PHE A 31 -6.83 5.18 0.78
C PHE A 31 -7.20 3.90 1.53
N SER A 32 -6.28 3.36 2.34
CA SER A 32 -6.52 2.16 3.16
C SER A 32 -7.65 2.38 4.18
N ILE A 33 -7.71 3.57 4.79
CA ILE A 33 -8.80 3.93 5.71
C ILE A 33 -10.13 4.00 4.96
N SER A 34 -10.15 4.60 3.76
CA SER A 34 -11.35 4.66 2.92
C SER A 34 -11.86 3.28 2.52
N LEU A 35 -10.97 2.37 2.09
CA LEU A 35 -11.35 1.00 1.73
C LEU A 35 -11.81 0.18 2.93
N ALA A 36 -11.16 0.34 4.09
CA ALA A 36 -11.60 -0.30 5.32
C ALA A 36 -12.99 0.22 5.75
N SER A 37 -13.24 1.52 5.62
CA SER A 37 -14.55 2.12 5.88
C SER A 37 -15.62 1.54 4.95
N LEU A 38 -15.31 1.39 3.66
CA LEU A 38 -16.22 0.80 2.69
C LEU A 38 -16.61 -0.65 3.06
N ILE A 39 -15.63 -1.48 3.47
CA ILE A 39 -15.87 -2.89 3.81
C ILE A 39 -16.58 -3.05 5.15
N PHE A 40 -16.15 -2.30 6.17
CA PHE A 40 -16.66 -2.43 7.54
C PHE A 40 -17.77 -1.40 7.82
N SER A 41 -18.62 -1.14 6.84
CA SER A 41 -19.81 -0.30 6.98
C SER A 41 -21.02 -1.11 7.48
N GLY A 42 -22.09 -0.42 7.90
CA GLY A 42 -23.35 -1.06 8.32
C GLY A 42 -23.21 -1.92 9.58
N GLU A 43 -23.64 -3.18 9.52
CA GLU A 43 -23.58 -4.13 10.65
C GLU A 43 -22.14 -4.43 11.11
N LEU A 44 -21.16 -4.26 10.22
CA LEU A 44 -19.74 -4.45 10.54
C LEU A 44 -19.07 -3.19 11.13
N ALA A 45 -19.78 -2.06 11.24
CA ALA A 45 -19.24 -0.82 11.81
C ALA A 45 -18.56 -0.96 13.19
N PRO A 46 -19.03 -1.83 14.12
CA PRO A 46 -18.33 -2.07 15.38
C PRO A 46 -16.90 -2.62 15.21
N HIS A 47 -16.59 -3.21 14.06
CA HIS A 47 -15.28 -3.78 13.73
C HIS A 47 -14.39 -2.85 12.92
N LEU A 48 -14.88 -1.65 12.53
CA LEU A 48 -14.16 -0.72 11.67
C LEU A 48 -12.74 -0.39 12.16
N SER A 49 -12.57 -0.13 13.45
CA SER A 49 -11.25 0.16 14.03
C SER A 49 -10.26 -1.00 13.82
N ARG A 50 -10.72 -2.25 13.97
CA ARG A 50 -9.91 -3.44 13.67
C ARG A 50 -9.65 -3.58 12.17
N GLY A 51 -10.65 -3.29 11.35
CA GLY A 51 -10.54 -3.29 9.88
C GLY A 51 -9.49 -2.32 9.37
N ILE A 52 -9.45 -1.09 9.88
CA ILE A 52 -8.42 -0.09 9.55
C ILE A 52 -7.03 -0.61 9.92
N GLY A 53 -6.88 -1.20 11.11
CA GLY A 53 -5.63 -1.81 11.55
C GLY A 53 -5.16 -2.95 10.63
N LEU A 54 -6.09 -3.82 10.22
CA LEU A 54 -5.81 -4.92 9.27
C LEU A 54 -5.38 -4.39 7.90
N PHE A 55 -6.05 -3.36 7.38
CA PHE A 55 -5.70 -2.75 6.09
C PHE A 55 -4.33 -2.06 6.13
N MET A 56 -4.03 -1.34 7.21
CA MET A 56 -2.73 -0.69 7.40
C MET A 56 -1.60 -1.71 7.54
N PHE A 57 -1.80 -2.73 8.38
CA PHE A 57 -0.81 -3.79 8.58
C PHE A 57 -0.62 -4.63 7.32
N GLY A 58 -1.71 -4.99 6.63
CA GLY A 58 -1.66 -5.71 5.36
C GLY A 58 -0.94 -4.91 4.27
N GLY A 59 -1.23 -3.61 4.16
CA GLY A 59 -0.51 -2.71 3.25
C GLY A 59 0.99 -2.65 3.52
N LEU A 60 1.39 -2.57 4.80
CA LEU A 60 2.79 -2.63 5.21
C LEU A 60 3.42 -3.97 4.85
N ALA A 61 2.77 -5.08 5.20
CA ALA A 61 3.27 -6.42 4.90
C ALA A 61 3.46 -6.64 3.39
N MET A 62 2.49 -6.24 2.57
CA MET A 62 2.59 -6.29 1.12
C MET A 62 3.72 -5.41 0.57
N SER A 63 3.90 -4.21 1.12
CA SER A 63 4.99 -3.31 0.73
C SER A 63 6.36 -3.91 1.06
N LEU A 64 6.51 -4.54 2.22
CA LEU A 64 7.75 -5.24 2.60
C LEU A 64 8.02 -6.42 1.65
N VAL A 65 7.01 -7.24 1.38
CA VAL A 65 7.14 -8.34 0.42
C VAL A 65 7.51 -7.81 -0.97
N GLY A 66 6.87 -6.74 -1.43
CA GLY A 66 7.19 -6.07 -2.69
C GLY A 66 8.61 -5.52 -2.75
N MET A 67 9.08 -4.96 -1.64
CA MET A 67 10.44 -4.43 -1.54
C MET A 67 11.50 -5.52 -1.67
N PHE A 68 11.28 -6.70 -1.07
CA PHE A 68 12.27 -7.79 -1.06
C PHE A 68 12.16 -8.77 -2.22
N LEU A 69 10.94 -9.06 -2.68
CA LEU A 69 10.67 -10.08 -3.71
C LEU A 69 10.28 -9.45 -5.07
N GLY A 70 10.01 -8.14 -5.10
CA GLY A 70 9.60 -7.46 -6.32
C GLY A 70 10.72 -7.34 -7.34
N SER A 71 10.38 -7.56 -8.60
CA SER A 71 11.28 -7.45 -9.74
C SER A 71 11.15 -6.11 -10.49
N LEU A 72 10.17 -5.28 -10.11
CA LEU A 72 9.83 -4.03 -10.80
C LEU A 72 10.19 -2.82 -9.92
N PRO A 73 11.19 -2.00 -10.31
CA PRO A 73 11.58 -0.83 -9.54
C PRO A 73 10.50 0.25 -9.59
N GLY A 74 10.18 0.82 -8.43
CA GLY A 74 9.21 1.92 -8.31
C GLY A 74 7.73 1.49 -8.36
N THR A 75 7.43 0.19 -8.35
CA THR A 75 6.06 -0.31 -8.25
C THR A 75 5.52 -0.18 -6.83
N GLY A 76 4.33 0.43 -6.69
CA GLY A 76 3.57 0.43 -5.44
C GLY A 76 2.75 -0.84 -5.31
N ILE A 77 2.75 -1.45 -4.12
CA ILE A 77 1.92 -2.60 -3.78
C ILE A 77 1.06 -2.23 -2.58
N GLY A 78 -0.23 -2.50 -2.63
CA GLY A 78 -1.16 -2.16 -1.57
C GLY A 78 -2.56 -2.68 -1.84
N PRO A 79 -3.49 -2.48 -0.87
CA PRO A 79 -4.89 -2.85 -1.04
C PRO A 79 -5.50 -2.18 -2.28
N GLN A 80 -6.26 -2.94 -3.08
CA GLN A 80 -6.87 -2.45 -4.32
C GLN A 80 -8.38 -2.23 -4.15
N ASP A 81 -8.87 -1.17 -4.77
CA ASP A 81 -10.27 -0.77 -4.85
C ASP A 81 -11.18 -1.86 -5.43
N GLY A 82 -10.77 -2.50 -6.53
CA GLY A 82 -11.56 -3.58 -7.15
C GLY A 82 -11.80 -4.76 -6.20
N SER A 83 -10.74 -5.24 -5.53
CA SER A 83 -10.88 -6.31 -4.53
C SER A 83 -11.67 -5.88 -3.30
N ALA A 84 -11.48 -4.64 -2.83
CA ALA A 84 -12.16 -4.13 -1.66
C ALA A 84 -13.67 -3.97 -1.88
N ALA A 85 -14.09 -3.52 -3.07
CA ALA A 85 -15.50 -3.41 -3.43
C ALA A 85 -16.20 -4.78 -3.43
N LEU A 86 -15.56 -5.81 -3.98
CA LEU A 86 -16.10 -7.17 -3.97
C LEU A 86 -16.26 -7.72 -2.54
N ILE A 87 -15.27 -7.49 -1.68
CA ILE A 87 -15.33 -7.90 -0.27
C ILE A 87 -16.42 -7.12 0.47
N ALA A 88 -16.57 -5.82 0.22
CA ALA A 88 -17.60 -5.00 0.86
C ALA A 88 -19.02 -5.49 0.52
N VAL A 89 -19.27 -5.82 -0.75
CA VAL A 89 -20.54 -6.43 -1.18
C VAL A 89 -20.74 -7.80 -0.55
N ALA A 90 -19.71 -8.63 -0.46
CA ALA A 90 -19.83 -9.94 0.18
C ALA A 90 -20.01 -9.89 1.70
N ALA A 91 -19.51 -8.84 2.37
CA ALA A 91 -19.58 -8.67 3.81
C ALA A 91 -20.87 -7.99 4.29
N GLY A 92 -21.50 -7.17 3.45
CA GLY A 92 -22.74 -6.44 3.76
C GLY A 92 -23.94 -6.82 2.89
N GLY A 93 -23.79 -7.74 1.93
CA GLY A 93 -24.87 -8.30 1.12
C GLY A 93 -25.55 -9.50 1.75
#